data_AF-A0A2C4P8B0-F1
#
_entry.id   AF-A0A2C4P8B0-F1
#
_cell.length_a   1.000
_cell.length_b   1.000
_cell.length_c   1.000
_cell.angle_alpha   90.00
_cell.angle_beta   90.00
_cell.angle_gamma   90.00
#
_symmetry.space_group_name_H-M   'P 1'
#
loop_
_entity.id
_entity.type
_entity.pdbx_description
1 polymer ?
#
loop_
_entity_poly.entity_id
_entity_poly.type
_entity_poly.pdbx_seq_one_letter_code
_entity_poly.pdbx_strand_id
1 'polypeptide(L)'
;MNQSFYGYKEPSFNSAKTNGGSEYGAQNVGVVEKRDNGWWKIETWEGPVWINVNGEERVMGDFYAYDEPSLSSKIANAGAKYGRQTFRIVDGTTDGWLKIKTWEGEKWMNPTAEQIT
;
A
#
# COMPACT_ATOMS: atom_id res chain seq x y z
N MET A 1 -7.80 14.92 9.81
CA MET A 1 -7.44 14.45 8.45
C MET A 1 -8.35 15.16 7.46
N ASN A 2 -7.79 15.76 6.42
CA ASN A 2 -8.57 16.54 5.44
C ASN A 2 -8.95 15.71 4.20
N GLN A 3 -8.75 14.40 4.23
CA GLN A 3 -9.08 13.46 3.16
C GLN A 3 -9.52 12.13 3.76
N SER A 4 -10.22 11.32 2.94
CA SER A 4 -10.56 9.95 3.29
C SER A 4 -9.31 9.07 3.40
N PHE A 5 -9.42 7.98 4.16
CA PHE A 5 -8.29 7.06 4.38
C PHE A 5 -8.77 5.64 4.68
N TYR A 6 -7.97 4.65 4.30
CA TYR A 6 -8.14 3.28 4.75
C TYR A 6 -7.49 3.07 6.12
N GLY A 7 -8.12 2.23 6.93
CA GLY A 7 -7.55 1.70 8.16
C GLY A 7 -7.11 0.25 8.00
N TYR A 8 -6.08 -0.14 8.76
CA TYR A 8 -5.43 -1.44 8.72
C TYR A 8 -5.28 -1.99 10.14
N LYS A 9 -5.40 -3.32 10.29
CA LYS A 9 -5.21 -4.01 11.58
C LYS A 9 -3.76 -3.99 12.06
N GLU A 10 -2.81 -3.98 11.12
CA GLU A 10 -1.37 -3.89 11.35
C GLU A 10 -0.77 -2.75 10.50
N PRO A 11 0.42 -2.22 10.84
CA PRO A 11 1.09 -1.17 10.08
C PRO A 11 1.73 -1.73 8.80
N SER A 12 0.89 -2.27 7.92
CA SER A 12 1.26 -2.92 6.67
C SER A 12 0.13 -2.80 5.65
N PHE A 13 0.49 -2.54 4.40
CA PHE A 13 -0.47 -2.50 3.29
C PHE A 13 -1.04 -3.88 2.93
N ASN A 14 -0.37 -4.96 3.36
CA ASN A 14 -0.89 -6.33 3.22
C ASN A 14 -1.74 -6.79 4.43
N SER A 15 -1.99 -5.90 5.40
CA SER A 15 -2.91 -6.18 6.50
C SER A 15 -4.36 -6.14 6.02
N ALA A 16 -5.22 -6.91 6.68
CA ALA A 16 -6.67 -6.73 6.57
C ALA A 16 -7.06 -5.28 6.88
N LYS A 17 -7.96 -4.74 6.04
CA LYS A 17 -8.55 -3.41 6.24
C LYS A 17 -9.61 -3.44 7.34
N THR A 18 -9.74 -2.34 8.07
CA THR A 18 -10.81 -2.13 9.07
C THR A 18 -12.07 -1.54 8.43
N ASN A 19 -13.10 -1.20 9.21
CA ASN A 19 -14.35 -0.60 8.70
C ASN A 19 -14.99 -1.40 7.53
N GLY A 20 -14.98 -2.73 7.65
CA GLY A 20 -15.51 -3.64 6.61
C GLY A 20 -14.80 -3.51 5.25
N GLY A 21 -13.58 -2.99 5.20
CA GLY A 21 -12.85 -2.73 3.96
C GLY A 21 -13.15 -1.39 3.29
N SER A 22 -14.00 -0.55 3.89
CA SER A 22 -14.35 0.77 3.38
C SER A 22 -13.47 1.87 3.97
N GLU A 23 -13.31 2.97 3.22
CA GLU A 23 -12.61 4.15 3.73
C GLU A 23 -13.36 4.81 4.88
N TYR A 24 -12.61 5.37 5.81
CA TYR A 24 -13.12 6.40 6.70
C TYR A 24 -13.15 7.72 5.94
N GLY A 25 -14.26 8.47 6.04
CA GLY A 25 -14.32 9.83 5.51
C GLY A 25 -13.36 10.78 6.22
N ALA A 26 -13.10 11.93 5.59
CA ALA A 26 -12.31 13.02 6.18
C ALA A 26 -12.87 13.43 7.55
N GLN A 27 -12.03 13.36 8.58
CA GLN A 27 -12.42 13.64 9.96
C GLN A 27 -11.22 13.94 10.85
N ASN A 28 -11.47 14.53 12.02
CA ASN A 28 -10.46 14.67 13.07
C ASN A 28 -10.23 13.32 13.76
N VAL A 29 -8.97 12.96 13.97
CA VAL A 29 -8.57 11.68 14.57
C VAL A 29 -7.58 11.91 15.71
N GLY A 30 -7.71 11.14 16.79
CA GLY A 30 -6.71 11.10 17.84
C GLY A 30 -5.56 10.19 17.44
N VAL A 31 -4.35 10.74 17.32
CA VAL A 31 -3.14 9.96 16.99
C VAL A 31 -2.47 9.49 18.28
N VAL A 32 -2.25 8.19 18.38
CA VAL A 32 -1.64 7.52 19.55
C VAL A 32 -0.16 7.22 19.29
N GLU A 33 0.21 6.90 18.07
CA GLU A 33 1.59 6.60 17.66
C GLU A 33 1.87 7.12 16.25
N LYS A 34 3.10 7.57 16.00
CA LYS A 34 3.58 7.90 14.66
C LYS A 34 4.92 7.20 14.41
N ARG A 35 5.05 6.56 13.25
CA ARG A 35 6.29 5.97 12.76
C ARG A 35 6.85 6.80 11.61
N ASP A 36 8.17 6.78 11.48
CA ASP A 36 8.89 7.57 10.46
C ASP A 36 8.59 7.11 9.02
N ASN A 37 8.14 5.87 8.84
CA ASN A 37 7.74 5.31 7.55
C ASN A 37 6.28 5.65 7.16
N GLY A 38 5.65 6.61 7.84
CA GLY A 38 4.32 7.14 7.51
C GLY A 38 3.14 6.42 8.18
N TRP A 39 3.39 5.30 8.86
CA TRP A 39 2.34 4.57 9.59
C TRP A 39 2.01 5.25 10.92
N TRP A 40 0.74 5.65 11.08
CA TRP A 40 0.24 6.22 12.32
C TRP A 40 -0.81 5.30 12.92
N LYS A 41 -0.81 5.20 14.24
CA LYS A 41 -1.87 4.52 15.00
C LYS A 41 -2.84 5.56 15.49
N ILE A 42 -4.12 5.41 15.16
CA ILE A 42 -5.19 6.27 15.63
C ILE A 42 -6.18 5.49 16.48
N GLU A 43 -6.95 6.20 17.29
CA GLU A 43 -8.07 5.62 18.01
C GLU A 43 -9.38 5.86 17.25
N THR A 44 -10.17 4.80 17.09
CA THR A 44 -11.49 4.81 16.46
C THR A 44 -12.50 4.14 17.39
N TRP A 45 -13.79 4.23 17.07
CA TRP A 45 -14.83 3.51 17.82
C TRP A 45 -14.71 1.98 17.72
N GLU A 46 -14.04 1.45 16.69
CA GLU A 46 -13.70 0.02 16.55
C GLU A 46 -12.45 -0.39 17.34
N GLY A 47 -11.82 0.57 18.03
CA GLY A 47 -10.52 0.44 18.70
C GLY A 47 -9.37 1.03 17.88
N PRO A 48 -8.11 0.69 18.24
CA PRO A 48 -6.94 1.24 17.56
C PRO A 48 -6.80 0.74 16.12
N VAL A 49 -6.48 1.65 15.20
CA VAL A 49 -6.37 1.39 13.76
C VAL A 49 -5.07 2.01 13.23
N TRP A 50 -4.38 1.29 12.34
CA TRP A 50 -3.22 1.82 11.62
C TRP A 50 -3.63 2.49 10.31
N ILE A 51 -3.03 3.63 10.00
CA ILE A 51 -3.30 4.38 8.79
C ILE A 51 -1.98 4.81 8.15
N ASN A 52 -1.97 4.90 6.82
CA ASN A 52 -0.87 5.51 6.07
C ASN A 52 -1.45 6.30 4.89
N VAL A 53 -1.70 7.58 5.10
CA VAL A 53 -2.43 8.43 4.14
C VAL A 53 -1.53 8.96 3.04
N ASN A 54 -0.23 9.04 3.33
CA ASN A 54 0.75 9.50 2.38
C ASN A 54 1.36 8.33 1.62
N GLY A 55 1.23 7.09 2.03
CA GLY A 55 2.03 6.01 1.48
C GLY A 55 3.41 5.94 2.10
N GLU A 56 4.10 4.84 1.80
CA GLU A 56 5.42 4.50 2.34
C GLU A 56 6.45 4.49 1.21
N GLU A 57 7.53 5.24 1.35
CA GLU A 57 8.66 5.16 0.43
C GLU A 57 9.52 3.94 0.75
N ARG A 58 9.83 3.13 -0.27
CA ARG A 58 10.62 1.92 -0.12
C ARG A 58 11.56 1.76 -1.31
N VAL A 59 12.83 1.46 -1.03
CA VAL A 59 13.78 1.02 -2.05
C VAL A 59 13.42 -0.41 -2.44
N MET A 60 13.13 -0.63 -3.71
CA MET A 60 12.80 -1.94 -4.26
C MET A 60 13.87 -2.34 -5.27
N GLY A 61 14.10 -3.66 -5.41
CA GLY A 61 14.98 -4.22 -6.44
C GLY A 61 14.33 -4.19 -7.83
N ASP A 62 14.80 -5.06 -8.71
CA ASP A 62 14.19 -5.21 -10.03
C ASP A 62 12.92 -6.07 -9.93
N PHE A 63 11.81 -5.65 -10.53
CA PHE A 63 10.53 -6.38 -10.49
C PHE A 63 9.66 -6.11 -11.72
N TYR A 64 8.74 -7.04 -12.02
CA TYR A 64 7.62 -6.75 -12.91
C TYR A 64 6.47 -6.09 -12.16
N ALA A 65 5.84 -5.11 -12.80
CA ALA A 65 4.60 -4.52 -12.33
C ALA A 65 3.46 -4.87 -13.30
N TYR A 66 2.23 -4.79 -12.79
CA TYR A 66 1.03 -5.29 -13.42
C TYR A 66 -0.09 -4.26 -13.29
N ASP A 67 -1.03 -4.24 -14.25
CA ASP A 67 -2.17 -3.31 -14.22
C ASP A 67 -3.19 -3.68 -13.11
N GLU A 68 -3.25 -4.96 -12.73
CA GLU A 68 -4.10 -5.51 -11.65
C GLU A 68 -3.25 -6.37 -10.69
N PRO A 69 -3.72 -6.65 -9.46
CA PRO A 69 -2.99 -7.51 -8.50
C PRO A 69 -3.10 -8.99 -8.89
N SER A 70 -2.62 -9.34 -10.08
CA SER A 70 -2.63 -10.69 -10.64
C SER A 70 -1.46 -10.88 -11.59
N LEU A 71 -0.82 -12.06 -11.53
CA LEU A 71 0.25 -12.45 -12.47
C LEU A 71 -0.27 -12.70 -13.89
N SER A 72 -1.58 -12.87 -14.06
CA SER A 72 -2.21 -12.98 -15.39
C SER A 72 -2.57 -11.62 -16.00
N SER A 73 -2.39 -10.53 -15.25
CA SER A 73 -2.66 -9.18 -15.75
C SER A 73 -1.59 -8.73 -16.73
N LYS A 74 -1.90 -7.66 -17.47
CA LYS A 74 -0.94 -7.04 -18.38
C LYS A 74 0.28 -6.55 -17.60
N ILE A 75 1.46 -6.93 -18.07
CA ILE A 75 2.74 -6.42 -17.56
C ILE A 75 2.88 -4.95 -17.97
N ALA A 76 3.17 -4.10 -17.00
CA ALA A 76 3.41 -2.68 -17.18
C ALA A 76 4.78 -2.41 -17.85
N ASN A 77 5.13 -1.12 -18.02
CA ASN A 77 6.43 -0.67 -18.50
C ASN A 77 6.84 -1.34 -19.82
N ALA A 78 5.87 -1.45 -20.74
CA ALA A 78 6.00 -2.13 -22.03
C ALA A 78 6.55 -3.57 -21.94
N GLY A 79 6.27 -4.28 -20.85
CA GLY A 79 6.74 -5.66 -20.63
C GLY A 79 8.15 -5.75 -20.02
N ALA A 80 8.79 -4.64 -19.67
CA ALA A 80 10.10 -4.61 -19.05
C ALA A 80 10.01 -4.47 -17.52
N LYS A 81 11.02 -4.98 -16.81
CA LYS A 81 11.14 -4.76 -15.36
C LYS A 81 11.35 -3.29 -15.04
N TYR A 82 10.80 -2.85 -13.93
CA TYR A 82 11.28 -1.65 -13.26
C TYR A 82 12.62 -1.98 -12.61
N GLY A 83 13.64 -1.16 -12.86
CA GLY A 83 14.94 -1.32 -12.21
C GLY A 83 14.93 -0.81 -10.76
N ARG A 84 15.92 -1.23 -9.97
CA ARG A 84 16.10 -0.83 -8.57
C ARG A 84 16.03 0.68 -8.37
N GLN A 85 15.02 1.13 -7.62
CA GLN A 85 14.82 2.53 -7.26
C GLN A 85 13.85 2.65 -6.07
N THR A 86 13.60 3.87 -5.62
CA THR A 86 12.60 4.15 -4.58
C THR A 86 11.22 4.27 -5.21
N PHE A 87 10.26 3.50 -4.70
CA PHE A 87 8.85 3.62 -5.05
C PHE A 87 8.03 4.03 -3.84
N ARG A 88 6.90 4.68 -4.11
CA ARG A 88 5.90 5.01 -3.10
C ARG A 88 4.78 3.97 -3.14
N ILE A 89 4.65 3.20 -2.06
CA ILE A 89 3.56 2.25 -1.86
C ILE A 89 2.36 2.99 -1.30
N VAL A 90 1.17 2.75 -1.86
CA VAL A 90 -0.05 3.48 -1.50
C VAL A 90 -1.20 2.59 -1.05
N ASP A 91 -1.16 1.30 -1.39
CA ASP A 91 -2.15 0.31 -0.92
C ASP A 91 -1.57 -1.11 -1.06
N GLY A 92 -2.34 -2.12 -0.64
CA GLY A 92 -2.01 -3.52 -0.85
C GLY A 92 -3.22 -4.45 -0.68
N THR A 93 -3.00 -5.73 -0.96
CA THR A 93 -3.96 -6.82 -0.70
C THR A 93 -3.43 -7.75 0.38
N THR A 94 -4.32 -8.53 1.01
CA THR A 94 -3.93 -9.55 1.99
C THR A 94 -3.08 -10.67 1.40
N ASP A 95 -3.10 -10.83 0.08
CA ASP A 95 -2.37 -11.88 -0.65
C ASP A 95 -0.97 -11.42 -1.09
N GLY A 96 -0.46 -10.34 -0.48
CA GLY A 96 0.94 -9.90 -0.65
C GLY A 96 1.17 -8.90 -1.77
N TRP A 97 0.15 -8.50 -2.53
CA TRP A 97 0.32 -7.48 -3.57
C TRP A 97 0.45 -6.08 -2.98
N LEU A 98 1.33 -5.28 -3.55
CA LEU A 98 1.52 -3.88 -3.21
C LEU A 98 1.15 -3.02 -4.42
N LYS A 99 0.36 -1.98 -4.18
CA LYS A 99 0.10 -0.93 -5.15
C LYS A 99 1.12 0.18 -5.01
N ILE A 100 1.82 0.49 -6.08
CA ILE A 100 2.91 1.47 -6.14
C ILE A 100 2.59 2.60 -7.13
N LYS A 101 3.11 3.80 -6.88
CA LYS A 101 3.10 4.89 -7.86
C LYS A 101 4.27 4.74 -8.83
N THR A 102 3.96 4.78 -10.12
CA THR A 102 4.93 4.80 -11.23
C THR A 102 4.66 6.00 -12.14
N TRP A 103 5.52 6.20 -13.15
CA TRP A 103 5.28 7.23 -14.17
C TRP A 103 4.10 6.87 -15.10
N GLU A 104 3.72 5.59 -15.19
CA GLU A 104 2.54 5.10 -15.90
C GLU A 104 1.26 5.15 -15.04
N GLY A 105 1.32 5.81 -13.88
CA GLY A 105 0.27 5.82 -12.86
C GLY A 105 0.44 4.69 -11.84
N GLU A 106 -0.64 4.36 -11.14
CA GLU A 106 -0.62 3.29 -10.14
C GLU A 106 -0.50 1.92 -10.83
N LYS A 107 0.31 1.04 -10.25
CA LYS A 107 0.54 -0.34 -10.70
C LYS A 107 0.66 -1.26 -9.51
N TRP A 108 0.52 -2.56 -9.75
CA TRP A 108 0.64 -3.60 -8.75
C TRP A 108 1.93 -4.39 -8.92
N MET A 109 2.55 -4.77 -7.82
CA MET A 109 3.72 -5.63 -7.80
C MET A 109 3.56 -6.65 -6.67
N ASN A 110 4.17 -7.83 -6.79
CA ASN A 110 4.15 -8.84 -5.74
C ASN A 110 5.60 -9.18 -5.30
N PRO A 111 6.02 -8.85 -4.06
CA PRO A 111 7.41 -9.01 -3.66
C PRO A 111 7.84 -10.47 -3.50
N THR A 112 6.88 -11.37 -3.27
CA THR A 112 7.15 -12.80 -3.08
C THR A 112 7.13 -13.56 -4.40
N ALA A 113 6.34 -13.14 -5.39
CA ALA A 113 6.34 -13.75 -6.72
C ALA A 113 7.69 -13.57 -7.45
N GLU A 114 8.37 -12.44 -7.22
CA GLU A 114 9.68 -12.15 -7.84
C GLU A 114 10.85 -12.92 -7.21
N GLN A 115 10.65 -13.65 -6.11
CA GLN A 115 11.68 -14.51 -5.49
C GLN A 115 11.76 -15.92 -6.12
N ILE A 116 10.81 -16.29 -7.00
CA ILE A 116 10.70 -17.65 -7.56
C ILE A 116 11.26 -17.72 -9.00
N THR A 117 12.13 -16.79 -9.42
CA THR A 117 12.74 -16.83 -10.78
C THR A 117 14.25 -16.82 -10.74
#